data_AF-A0A8C0UBS0-F1
#
_entry.id   AF-A0A8C0UBS0-F1
#
_cell.length_a   1.000
_cell.length_b   1.000
_cell.length_c   1.000
_cell.angle_alpha   90.00
_cell.angle_beta   90.00
_cell.angle_gamma   90.00
#
_symmetry.space_group_name_H-M   'P 1'
#
loop_
_entity.id
_entity.type
_entity.pdbx_description
1 polymer ?
#
loop_
_entity_poly.entity_id
_entity_poly.type
_entity_poly.pdbx_seq_one_letter_code
_entity_poly.pdbx_strand_id
1 'polypeptide(L)' 'MITNRKEKVPLQMSEDCLYLNVYTPVSTGKQEKLPVLVWIHGGALVLGAASSYDGSALAAFDNVVVVAIQYRLGIAGYFR' A
#
# COMPACT_ATOMS: atom_id res chain seq x y z
N MET A 1 -1.77 30.12 -2.17
CA MET A 1 -1.55 29.13 -3.25
C MET A 1 -1.12 27.82 -2.61
N ILE A 2 -2.03 26.84 -2.53
CA ILE A 2 -1.68 25.50 -2.06
C ILE A 2 -1.02 24.78 -3.23
N THR A 3 0.26 24.50 -3.13
CA THR A 3 1.01 23.78 -4.17
C THR A 3 0.66 22.29 -4.11
N ASN A 4 -0.01 21.79 -5.15
CA ASN A 4 -0.23 20.36 -5.43
C ASN A 4 1.06 19.68 -5.93
N ARG A 5 2.16 19.74 -5.18
CA ARG A 5 3.32 18.89 -5.48
C ARG A 5 3.12 17.54 -4.79
N LYS A 6 2.96 16.47 -5.58
CA LYS A 6 3.33 15.11 -5.16
C LYS A 6 4.85 15.17 -4.90
N GLU A 7 5.26 15.52 -3.68
CA GLU A 7 6.66 15.36 -3.29
C GLU A 7 6.98 13.87 -3.35
N LYS A 8 8.00 13.50 -4.12
CA LYS A 8 8.57 12.15 -4.06
C LYS A 8 9.32 12.05 -2.73
N VAL A 9 8.61 11.69 -1.67
CA VAL A 9 9.25 11.28 -0.42
C VAL A 9 10.03 10.01 -0.75
N PRO A 10 11.38 10.02 -0.62
CA PRO A 10 12.17 8.83 -0.87
C PRO A 10 11.80 7.75 0.16
N LEU A 11 11.71 6.50 -0.28
CA LEU A 11 11.49 5.39 0.64
C LEU A 11 12.73 5.23 1.52
N GLN A 12 12.52 5.29 2.84
CA GLN A 12 13.57 5.02 3.82
C GLN A 12 13.59 3.53 4.15
N MET A 13 14.80 2.96 4.25
CA MET A 13 15.00 1.57 4.65
C MET A 13 15.09 1.49 6.17
N SER A 14 14.30 0.59 6.76
CA SER A 14 14.26 0.31 8.20
C SER A 14 13.82 -1.14 8.44
N GLU A 15 14.24 -1.75 9.54
CA GLU A 15 13.67 -3.04 10.00
C GLU A 15 12.29 -2.85 10.63
N ASP A 16 12.01 -1.64 11.14
CA ASP A 16 10.66 -1.21 11.46
C ASP A 16 9.96 -0.85 10.15
N CYS A 17 9.47 -1.87 9.44
CA CYS A 17 8.87 -1.75 8.11
C CYS A 17 7.50 -2.42 7.98
N LEU A 18 6.95 -3.02 9.04
CA LEU A 18 5.71 -3.78 9.02
C LEU A 18 4.47 -2.88 9.04
N TYR A 19 4.33 -2.09 7.98
CA TYR A 19 3.23 -1.17 7.75
C TYR A 19 2.38 -1.59 6.56
N LEU A 20 1.19 -1.02 6.43
CA LEU A 20 0.29 -1.22 5.30
C LEU A 20 -0.39 0.09 4.92
N ASN A 21 -0.65 0.26 3.63
CA ASN A 21 -1.40 1.39 3.08
C ASN A 21 -2.83 0.95 2.78
N VAL A 22 -3.82 1.70 3.26
CA VAL A 22 -5.24 1.46 2.99
C VAL A 22 -5.78 2.55 2.09
N TYR A 23 -6.40 2.15 0.99
CA TYR A 23 -7.11 3.02 0.05
C TYR A 23 -8.58 2.64 0.07
N THR A 24 -9.43 3.58 0.46
CA THR A 24 -10.89 3.41 0.49
C THR A 24 -11.54 4.36 -0.50
N PRO A 25 -12.63 3.95 -1.18
CA PRO A 25 -13.43 4.89 -1.97
C PRO A 25 -14.06 5.95 -1.07
N VAL A 26 -14.50 7.05 -1.68
CA VAL A 26 -15.23 8.09 -0.96
C VAL A 26 -16.52 7.51 -0.40
N SER A 27 -16.70 7.61 0.92
CA SER A 27 -17.90 7.11 1.58
C SER A 27 -19.14 7.84 1.09
N THR A 28 -20.16 7.09 0.68
CA THR A 28 -21.48 7.61 0.30
C THR A 28 -22.39 7.87 1.51
N GLY A 29 -21.87 7.72 2.74
CA GLY A 29 -22.62 7.91 3.98
C GLY A 29 -23.40 6.66 4.45
N LYS A 30 -23.38 5.57 3.69
CA LYS A 30 -23.89 4.25 4.13
C LYS A 30 -22.74 3.38 4.63
N GLN A 31 -22.97 2.62 5.71
CA GLN A 31 -22.04 1.56 6.10
C GLN A 31 -22.18 0.39 5.11
N GLU A 32 -21.36 0.41 4.07
CA GLU A 32 -21.32 -0.61 3.03
C GLU A 32 -20.18 -1.61 3.33
N LYS A 33 -20.47 -2.91 3.21
CA LYS A 33 -19.45 -3.96 3.28
C LYS A 33 -18.82 -4.12 1.90
N LEU A 34 -17.71 -3.43 1.66
CA LEU A 34 -16.98 -3.49 0.41
C LEU A 34 -16.03 -4.70 0.35
N PRO A 35 -15.81 -5.30 -0.83
CA PRO A 35 -14.76 -6.29 -0.99
C PRO A 35 -13.38 -5.66 -0.73
N VAL A 36 -12.48 -6.45 -0.15
CA VAL A 36 -11.12 -6.03 0.19
C VAL A 36 -10.12 -6.76 -0.70
N LEU A 37 -9.36 -6.01 -1.48
CA LEU A 37 -8.24 -6.50 -2.27
C LEU A 37 -6.93 -6.28 -1.49
N VAL A 38 -6.27 -7.36 -1.10
CA VAL A 38 -4.96 -7.29 -0.43
C VAL A 38 -3.85 -7.51 -1.47
N TRP A 39 -3.02 -6.49 -1.67
CA TRP A 39 -1.90 -6.50 -2.61
C TRP A 39 -0.59 -6.85 -1.91
N ILE A 40 0.08 -7.89 -2.41
CA ILE A 40 1.39 -8.33 -1.98
C ILE A 40 2.37 -8.00 -3.09
N HIS A 41 3.31 -7.09 -2.82
CA HIS A 41 4.27 -6.69 -3.84
C HIS A 41 5.21 -7.84 -4.22
N GLY A 42 5.67 -7.83 -5.48
CA GLY A 42 6.71 -8.74 -5.95
C GLY A 42 8.12 -8.33 -5.49
N GLY A 43 9.14 -8.77 -6.25
CA GLY A 43 10.56 -8.47 -5.95
C GLY A 43 11.32 -9.64 -5.31
N ALA A 44 10.88 -10.86 -5.61
CA ALA A 44 11.59 -12.11 -5.31
C ALA A 44 12.00 -12.28 -3.84
N LEU A 45 11.22 -11.72 -2.90
CA LEU A 45 11.49 -11.73 -1.45
C LEU A 45 12.75 -10.96 -1.03
N VAL A 46 13.37 -10.18 -1.93
CA VAL A 46 14.63 -9.46 -1.69
C VAL A 46 14.45 -7.94 -1.76
N LEU A 47 13.52 -7.46 -2.59
CA LEU A 47 13.25 -6.03 -2.79
C LEU A 47 11.76 -5.76 -2.99
N GLY A 48 11.36 -4.50 -2.92
CA GLY A 48 9.99 -4.04 -3.14
C GLY A 48 9.43 -3.24 -1.97
N ALA A 49 8.33 -2.52 -2.22
CA ALA A 49 7.61 -1.76 -1.22
C ALA A 49 6.13 -1.57 -1.60
N ALA A 50 5.24 -1.60 -0.62
CA ALA A 50 3.82 -1.33 -0.70
C ALA A 50 3.57 0.09 -1.23
N SER A 51 4.35 1.06 -0.76
CA SER A 51 4.26 2.46 -1.18
C SER A 51 4.72 2.71 -2.63
N SER A 52 5.24 1.69 -3.33
CA SER A 52 5.45 1.76 -4.78
C SER A 52 4.14 1.62 -5.58
N TYR A 53 3.04 1.24 -4.93
CA TYR A 53 1.74 0.99 -5.56
C TYR A 53 0.69 1.97 -5.00
N ASP A 54 0.15 2.83 -5.86
CA ASP A 54 -0.93 3.76 -5.51
C ASP A 54 -2.30 3.12 -5.79
N GLY A 55 -2.96 2.66 -4.72
CA GLY A 55 -4.27 2.00 -4.80
C GLY A 55 -5.46 2.94 -5.02
N SER A 56 -5.25 4.27 -5.04
CA SER A 56 -6.33 5.26 -5.03
C SER A 56 -7.25 5.16 -6.25
N ALA A 57 -6.68 4.95 -7.44
CA ALA A 57 -7.45 4.82 -8.66
C ALA A 57 -8.34 3.57 -8.63
N LEU A 58 -7.77 2.43 -8.26
CA LEU A 58 -8.49 1.15 -8.21
C LEU A 58 -9.61 1.18 -7.15
N ALA A 59 -9.33 1.74 -5.97
CA ALA A 59 -10.33 1.91 -4.93
C ALA A 59 -11.51 2.78 -5.41
N ALA A 60 -11.23 3.87 -6.13
CA ALA A 60 -12.24 4.79 -6.62
C ALA A 60 -13.08 4.24 -7.79
N PHE A 61 -12.44 3.57 -8.77
CA PHE A 61 -13.14 3.11 -9.97
C PHE A 61 -13.95 1.83 -9.76
N ASP A 62 -13.44 0.89 -8.96
CA ASP A 62 -14.07 -0.42 -8.76
C ASP A 62 -14.84 -0.52 -7.44
N ASN A 63 -14.93 0.58 -6.67
CA ASN A 63 -15.60 0.64 -5.38
C ASN A 63 -15.13 -0.48 -4.41
N VAL A 64 -13.81 -0.65 -4.31
CA VAL A 64 -13.17 -1.69 -3.48
C VAL A 64 -12.22 -1.06 -2.46
N VAL A 65 -11.98 -1.74 -1.33
CA VAL A 65 -10.89 -1.35 -0.42
C VAL A 65 -9.61 -2.02 -0.89
N VAL A 66 -8.57 -1.23 -1.17
CA VAL A 66 -7.26 -1.76 -1.55
C VAL A 66 -6.32 -1.65 -0.36
N VAL A 67 -5.67 -2.74 0.00
CA VAL A 67 -4.68 -2.80 1.09
C VAL A 67 -3.36 -3.27 0.52
N ALA A 68 -2.35 -2.39 0.45
CA ALA A 68 -0.99 -2.78 0.06
C ALA A 68 -0.15 -3.03 1.31
N ILE A 69 0.41 -4.23 1.46
CA ILE A 69 1.12 -4.64 2.68
C ILE A 69 2.64 -4.68 2.49
N GLN A 70 3.38 -4.36 3.55
CA GLN A 70 4.80 -4.68 3.69
C GLN A 70 5.00 -6.05 4.34
N TYR A 71 6.07 -6.72 3.95
CA TYR A 71 6.58 -7.91 4.59
C TYR A 71 8.11 -7.86 4.65
N ARG A 72 8.72 -8.61 5.59
CA ARG A 72 10.18 -8.65 5.72
C ARG A 72 10.81 -9.25 4.47
N LEU A 73 11.97 -8.74 4.09
CA LEU A 73 12.72 -9.15 2.90
C LEU A 73 14.12 -9.65 3.28
N GLY A 74 14.74 -10.41 2.37
CA GLY A 74 16.11 -10.90 2.52
C GLY A 74 16.31 -11.67 3.82
N ILE A 75 17.46 -11.45 4.46
CA ILE A 75 17.85 -12.16 5.69
C ILE A 75 16.88 -11.90 6.86
N ALA A 76 16.33 -10.69 6.96
CA ALA A 76 15.40 -10.33 8.02
C ALA A 76 14.07 -11.10 7.94
N GLY A 77 13.70 -11.63 6.77
CA GLY A 77 12.47 -12.38 6.56
C GLY A 77 12.64 -13.89 6.33
N TYR A 78 13.80 -14.32 5.82
CA TYR A 78 13.95 -15.67 5.25
C TYR A 78 15.27 -16.37 5.59
N PHE A 79 15.98 -15.93 6.65
CA PHE A 79 17.10 -16.71 7.18
C PHE A 79 16.64 -18.10 7.65
N ARG A 80 17.41 -19.14 7.33
CA ARG A 80 17.17 -20.53 7.75
C ARG A 80 18.37 -21.07 8.49
#